data_AF-A0A2V7ZFE8-F1
#
_entry.id   AF-A0A2V7ZFE8-F1
#
_cell.length_a   1.000
_cell.length_b   1.000
_cell.length_c   1.000
_cell.angle_alpha   90.00
_cell.angle_beta   90.00
_cell.angle_gamma   90.00
#
_symmetry.space_group_name_H-M   'P 1'
#
loop_
_entity.id
_entity.type
_entity.pdbx_description
1 polymer ?
#
loop_
_entity_poly.entity_id
_entity_poly.type
_entity_poly.pdbx_seq_one_letter_code
_entity_poly.pdbx_strand_id
1 'polypeptide(L)'
;NISAIAESPKKEQLLYVGTDDGLLQVSEDGGGHWRKIDRLPGVPSDAYIARIRASQHDAATVYVAAENHQNGDFKPYLLKSADSGRTWKSIAGDLPERGSTYAIAEDHVDPNLLFAGTEFAAYWSRDGGQHWTRIAGLPTIAVREIAIQKRENDLVLGTFGRGVYIVDDYSPIRTSTAATMTSAATLYPVRDAVLYVPTVPYGMPGKGFQGEMFFTGDNPPYGAVFTYYLKEGLKTLKEKRTEAEQAAEKAGQPIRYPPADQLRAEANEEPPAILLTIASASGTPVRVVTGPVAKGLQRVAWDLRAPAHQLPPNRPRSELDELFGDPLVGPYVVPGEYRVTLSQRVGGVVTELGGPATFKVVMDPQAAHTMADQDARWRFQEKLQALRRDIAGSLELASSTTTRLEAIVKALDATPAAPRALHDQARGVQKRLNAILVAVRGDRSLGARSVPMPVAISERANTISNELNRSLARPTATHEQQYQIAMELFAPERAALRQLVDTDVPAIERELDRLGAPYTPGRIPRDSAALFSSTLARAAAFSIRQ
;
A
#
# COMPACT_ATOMS: atom_id res chain seq x y z
N ASN A 1 -26.59 -37.50 -21.60
CA ASN A 1 -25.59 -36.64 -22.29
C ASN A 1 -24.28 -36.65 -21.51
N ILE A 2 -23.13 -36.46 -22.17
CA ILE A 2 -21.85 -36.27 -21.47
C ILE A 2 -21.82 -34.83 -20.91
N SER A 3 -21.68 -34.70 -19.60
CA SER A 3 -21.64 -33.41 -18.88
C SER A 3 -20.20 -33.01 -18.51
N ALA A 4 -19.32 -33.98 -18.26
CA ALA A 4 -17.95 -33.74 -17.86
C ALA A 4 -17.00 -34.77 -18.48
N ILE A 5 -15.78 -34.32 -18.79
CA ILE A 5 -14.68 -35.17 -19.26
C ILE A 5 -13.36 -34.67 -18.67
N ALA A 6 -12.47 -35.60 -18.35
CA ALA A 6 -11.09 -35.30 -17.96
C ALA A 6 -10.15 -36.41 -18.43
N GLU A 7 -8.98 -36.02 -18.95
CA GLU A 7 -7.83 -36.91 -19.13
C GLU A 7 -6.84 -36.70 -17.98
N SER A 8 -6.16 -37.76 -17.56
CA SER A 8 -5.09 -37.65 -16.57
C SER A 8 -3.88 -36.90 -17.14
N PRO A 9 -3.41 -35.81 -16.51
CA PRO A 9 -2.18 -35.13 -16.93
C PRO A 9 -0.92 -35.94 -16.60
N LYS A 10 -1.06 -37.11 -15.95
CA LYS A 10 0.04 -37.99 -15.52
C LYS A 10 0.07 -39.33 -16.24
N LYS A 11 -1.01 -39.73 -16.90
CA LYS A 11 -1.12 -40.99 -17.64
C LYS A 11 -1.97 -40.74 -18.89
N GLU A 12 -1.29 -40.67 -20.02
CA GLU A 12 -1.93 -40.63 -21.33
C GLU A 12 -2.96 -41.77 -21.45
N GLN A 13 -4.06 -41.54 -22.17
CA GLN A 13 -5.10 -42.53 -22.42
C GLN A 13 -5.96 -42.92 -21.20
N LEU A 14 -5.67 -42.40 -20.01
CA LEU A 14 -6.54 -42.53 -18.84
C LEU A 14 -7.61 -41.43 -18.86
N LEU A 15 -8.82 -41.81 -19.26
CA LEU A 15 -9.97 -40.92 -19.47
C LEU A 15 -11.07 -41.17 -18.45
N TYR A 16 -11.73 -40.10 -18.05
CA TYR A 16 -12.90 -40.12 -17.17
C TYR A 16 -14.03 -39.33 -17.83
N VAL A 17 -15.24 -39.91 -17.85
CA VAL A 17 -16.44 -39.29 -18.43
C VAL A 17 -17.59 -39.37 -17.44
N GLY A 18 -18.27 -38.25 -17.24
CA GLY A 18 -19.45 -38.12 -16.40
C GLY A 18 -20.65 -37.68 -17.22
N THR A 19 -21.84 -38.10 -16.82
CA THR A 19 -23.09 -37.80 -17.52
C THR A 19 -24.10 -37.06 -16.66
N ASP A 20 -25.14 -36.54 -17.31
CA ASP A 20 -26.26 -35.87 -16.67
C ASP A 20 -27.19 -36.81 -15.88
N ASP A 21 -27.15 -38.11 -16.17
CA ASP A 21 -27.90 -39.17 -15.48
C ASP A 21 -27.08 -39.93 -14.42
N GLY A 22 -25.97 -39.34 -13.94
CA GLY A 22 -25.21 -39.85 -12.80
C GLY A 22 -24.22 -40.99 -13.07
N LEU A 23 -24.03 -41.37 -14.34
CA LEU A 23 -23.03 -42.36 -14.71
C LEU A 23 -21.63 -41.76 -14.77
N LEU A 24 -20.67 -42.49 -14.22
CA LEU A 24 -19.25 -42.24 -14.40
C LEU A 24 -18.62 -43.40 -15.16
N GLN A 25 -17.71 -43.11 -16.09
CA GLN A 25 -17.01 -44.11 -16.89
C GLN A 25 -15.53 -43.82 -16.94
N VAL A 26 -14.72 -44.87 -16.90
CA VAL A 26 -13.25 -44.78 -16.94
C VAL A 26 -12.73 -45.64 -18.08
N SER A 27 -11.86 -45.07 -18.92
CA SER A 27 -11.09 -45.82 -19.90
C SER A 27 -9.60 -45.67 -19.57
N GLU A 28 -8.85 -46.77 -19.67
CA GLU A 28 -7.39 -46.77 -19.47
C GLU A 28 -6.61 -46.98 -20.78
N ASP A 29 -7.31 -46.96 -21.91
CA ASP A 29 -6.81 -47.28 -23.26
C ASP A 29 -7.34 -46.31 -24.33
N GLY A 30 -7.59 -45.05 -23.95
CA GLY A 30 -7.87 -43.98 -24.90
C GLY A 30 -9.28 -44.04 -25.50
N GLY A 31 -10.19 -44.73 -24.82
CA GLY A 31 -11.58 -44.90 -25.23
C GLY A 31 -11.90 -46.22 -25.90
N GLY A 32 -10.94 -47.16 -25.96
CA GLY A 32 -11.16 -48.52 -26.50
C GLY A 32 -12.13 -49.33 -25.64
N HIS A 33 -11.94 -49.33 -24.32
CA HIS A 33 -12.81 -49.99 -23.35
C HIS A 33 -13.19 -49.04 -22.20
N TRP A 34 -14.45 -49.08 -21.79
CA TRP A 34 -14.99 -48.25 -20.71
C TRP A 34 -15.51 -49.11 -19.57
N ARG A 35 -14.97 -48.89 -18.37
CA ARG A 35 -15.50 -49.43 -17.13
C ARG A 35 -16.56 -48.48 -16.57
N LYS A 36 -17.79 -48.95 -16.52
CA LYS A 36 -18.93 -48.24 -15.93
C LYS A 36 -18.86 -48.22 -14.40
N ILE A 37 -19.21 -47.08 -13.82
CA ILE A 37 -19.44 -46.85 -12.39
C ILE A 37 -20.83 -46.22 -12.29
N ASP A 38 -21.81 -47.02 -11.86
CA ASP A 38 -23.22 -46.65 -11.84
C ASP A 38 -23.74 -46.25 -10.44
N ARG A 39 -22.86 -46.25 -9.44
CA ARG A 39 -23.17 -45.78 -8.09
C ARG A 39 -21.95 -45.17 -7.42
N LEU A 40 -22.12 -43.94 -6.94
CA LEU A 40 -21.17 -43.28 -6.05
C LEU A 40 -21.70 -43.34 -4.60
N PRO A 41 -20.84 -43.54 -3.60
CA PRO A 41 -21.27 -43.71 -2.22
C PRO A 41 -21.91 -42.43 -1.68
N GLY A 42 -23.15 -42.53 -1.22
CA GLY A 42 -23.91 -41.42 -0.65
C GLY A 42 -24.46 -40.42 -1.68
N VAL A 43 -24.27 -40.65 -2.98
CA VAL A 43 -24.77 -39.79 -4.05
C VAL A 43 -25.99 -40.46 -4.70
N PRO A 44 -27.10 -39.72 -4.96
CA PRO A 44 -28.23 -40.22 -5.74
C PRO A 44 -27.79 -40.73 -7.12
N SER A 45 -28.42 -41.82 -7.59
CA SER A 45 -28.00 -42.51 -8.82
C SER A 45 -28.18 -41.70 -10.10
N ASP A 46 -29.05 -40.70 -10.08
CA ASP A 46 -29.36 -39.78 -11.17
C ASP A 46 -28.79 -38.37 -10.95
N ALA A 47 -27.90 -38.19 -9.97
CA ALA A 47 -27.27 -36.90 -9.71
C ALA A 47 -26.38 -36.46 -10.88
N TYR A 48 -26.49 -35.21 -11.30
CA TYR A 48 -25.72 -34.66 -12.41
C TYR A 48 -24.23 -34.61 -12.07
N ILE A 49 -23.37 -35.23 -12.91
CA ILE A 49 -21.91 -35.14 -12.74
C ILE A 49 -21.45 -33.77 -13.25
N ALA A 50 -21.27 -32.83 -12.32
CA ALA A 50 -20.93 -31.44 -12.63
C ALA A 50 -19.46 -31.25 -13.03
N ARG A 51 -18.54 -32.02 -12.42
CA ARG A 51 -17.11 -31.87 -12.69
C ARG A 51 -16.33 -33.15 -12.45
N ILE A 52 -15.33 -33.37 -13.31
CA ILE A 52 -14.27 -34.34 -13.10
C ILE A 52 -12.92 -33.61 -13.18
N ARG A 53 -12.01 -33.91 -12.25
CA ARG A 53 -10.63 -33.45 -12.28
C ARG A 53 -9.69 -34.60 -11.93
N ALA A 54 -8.88 -35.01 -12.89
CA ALA A 54 -7.75 -35.89 -12.61
C ALA A 54 -6.65 -35.11 -11.90
N SER A 55 -5.98 -35.76 -10.93
CA SER A 55 -4.93 -35.11 -10.16
C SER A 55 -3.72 -34.78 -11.04
N GLN A 56 -3.12 -33.63 -10.75
CA GLN A 56 -1.86 -33.21 -11.37
C GLN A 56 -0.63 -33.66 -10.59
N HIS A 57 -0.83 -34.41 -9.50
CA HIS A 57 0.23 -34.97 -8.66
C HIS A 57 0.31 -36.49 -8.76
N ASP A 58 -0.83 -37.17 -8.92
CA ASP A 58 -0.91 -38.62 -8.93
C ASP A 58 -1.82 -39.15 -10.06
N ALA A 59 -1.35 -40.14 -10.81
CA ALA A 59 -2.10 -40.67 -11.96
C ALA A 59 -3.37 -41.44 -11.58
N ALA A 60 -3.41 -42.04 -10.38
CA ALA A 60 -4.54 -42.82 -9.90
C ALA A 60 -5.62 -41.95 -9.23
N THR A 61 -5.28 -40.72 -8.87
CA THR A 61 -6.18 -39.83 -8.15
C THR A 61 -7.10 -39.05 -9.08
N VAL A 62 -8.40 -39.06 -8.77
CA VAL A 62 -9.43 -38.29 -9.48
C VAL A 62 -10.48 -37.78 -8.51
N TYR A 63 -10.97 -36.57 -8.78
CA TYR A 63 -12.01 -35.90 -8.00
C TYR A 63 -13.27 -35.73 -8.85
N VAL A 64 -14.43 -35.89 -8.21
CA VAL A 64 -15.74 -35.71 -8.84
C VAL A 64 -16.61 -34.79 -7.99
N ALA A 65 -17.17 -33.75 -8.61
CA ALA A 65 -18.26 -32.98 -8.04
C ALA A 65 -19.56 -33.40 -8.73
N ALA A 66 -20.58 -33.71 -7.93
CA ALA A 66 -21.93 -34.01 -8.39
C ALA A 66 -22.94 -33.06 -7.73
N GLU A 67 -24.09 -32.91 -8.35
CA GLU A 67 -25.18 -32.08 -7.86
C GLU A 67 -26.53 -32.74 -8.13
N ASN A 68 -27.51 -32.48 -7.27
CA ASN A 68 -28.87 -33.02 -7.42
C ASN A 68 -29.93 -31.95 -7.16
N HIS A 69 -29.62 -30.68 -7.45
CA HIS A 69 -30.46 -29.54 -7.05
C HIS A 69 -31.80 -29.51 -7.79
N GLN A 70 -31.83 -30.05 -9.01
CA GLN A 70 -33.05 -30.15 -9.84
C GLN A 70 -34.11 -31.08 -9.21
N ASN A 71 -33.66 -32.02 -8.38
CA ASN A 71 -34.52 -32.94 -7.63
C ASN A 71 -34.81 -32.46 -6.20
N GLY A 72 -34.48 -31.20 -5.88
CA GLY A 72 -34.69 -30.61 -4.54
C GLY A 72 -33.64 -31.01 -3.49
N ASP A 73 -32.55 -31.67 -3.90
CA ASP A 73 -31.44 -32.04 -3.02
C ASP A 73 -30.25 -31.09 -3.23
N PHE A 74 -30.03 -30.22 -2.24
CA PHE A 74 -29.00 -29.18 -2.28
C PHE A 74 -27.70 -29.60 -1.58
N LYS A 75 -27.51 -30.88 -1.26
CA LYS A 75 -26.30 -31.33 -0.57
C LYS A 75 -25.05 -31.17 -1.46
N PRO A 76 -23.89 -30.84 -0.87
CA PRO A 76 -22.61 -30.89 -1.59
C PRO A 76 -22.16 -32.34 -1.77
N TYR A 77 -21.96 -32.77 -3.01
CA TYR A 77 -21.37 -34.08 -3.33
C TYR A 77 -20.00 -33.89 -3.98
N LEU A 78 -18.95 -34.06 -3.18
CA LEU A 78 -17.57 -34.00 -3.63
C LEU A 78 -16.84 -35.27 -3.19
N LEU A 79 -16.29 -36.02 -4.16
CA LEU A 79 -15.69 -37.32 -3.93
C LEU A 79 -14.28 -37.39 -4.52
N LYS A 80 -13.45 -38.22 -3.89
CA LYS A 80 -12.09 -38.56 -4.32
C LYS A 80 -11.96 -40.07 -4.51
N SER A 81 -11.30 -40.47 -5.58
CA SER A 81 -10.75 -41.81 -5.76
C SER A 81 -9.22 -41.71 -5.80
N ALA A 82 -8.54 -42.75 -5.31
CA ALA A 82 -7.08 -42.89 -5.33
C ALA A 82 -6.62 -44.15 -6.10
N ASP A 83 -7.52 -44.76 -6.87
CA ASP A 83 -7.32 -46.05 -7.57
C ASP A 83 -7.95 -46.05 -8.97
N SER A 84 -7.91 -44.89 -9.63
CA SER A 84 -8.48 -44.61 -10.96
C SER A 84 -9.99 -44.89 -11.03
N GLY A 85 -10.73 -44.44 -10.03
CA GLY A 85 -12.18 -44.53 -9.96
C GLY A 85 -12.72 -45.92 -9.62
N ARG A 86 -11.93 -46.81 -8.99
CA ARG A 86 -12.44 -48.12 -8.54
C ARG A 86 -13.18 -47.99 -7.20
N THR A 87 -12.62 -47.21 -6.27
CA THR A 87 -13.25 -46.87 -4.99
C THR A 87 -13.32 -45.35 -4.83
N TRP A 88 -14.33 -44.90 -4.07
CA TRP A 88 -14.63 -43.49 -3.87
C TRP A 88 -14.85 -43.20 -2.39
N LYS A 89 -14.38 -42.03 -1.95
CA LYS A 89 -14.63 -41.49 -0.61
C LYS A 89 -15.15 -40.07 -0.73
N SER A 90 -16.15 -39.72 0.06
CA SER A 90 -16.57 -38.32 0.17
C SER A 90 -15.46 -37.48 0.82
N ILE A 91 -15.19 -36.34 0.19
CA ILE A 91 -14.32 -35.27 0.70
C ILE A 91 -15.12 -33.96 0.85
N ALA A 92 -16.44 -34.07 0.99
CA ALA A 92 -17.29 -32.92 1.30
C ALA A 92 -17.03 -32.39 2.73
N GLY A 93 -16.50 -33.22 3.63
CA GLY A 93 -16.05 -32.80 4.95
C GLY A 93 -17.12 -32.05 5.74
N ASP A 94 -16.76 -30.85 6.19
CA ASP A 94 -17.62 -29.88 6.89
C ASP A 94 -18.16 -28.76 5.98
N LEU A 95 -18.21 -28.96 4.65
CA LEU A 95 -18.95 -28.05 3.77
C LEU A 95 -20.40 -27.89 4.28
N PRO A 96 -21.02 -26.70 4.12
CA PRO A 96 -22.38 -26.49 4.58
C PRO A 96 -23.36 -27.51 4.02
N GLU A 97 -24.33 -27.94 4.84
CA GLU A 97 -25.32 -28.97 4.48
C GLU A 97 -26.11 -28.61 3.21
N ARG A 98 -26.25 -27.32 2.91
CA ARG A 98 -26.85 -26.80 1.68
C ARG A 98 -25.82 -26.01 0.86
N GLY A 99 -25.80 -26.31 -0.43
CA GLY A 99 -24.97 -25.66 -1.43
C GLY A 99 -24.23 -26.69 -2.27
N SER A 100 -24.86 -27.13 -3.38
CA SER A 100 -24.29 -28.13 -4.28
C SER A 100 -22.91 -27.70 -4.79
N THR A 101 -22.03 -28.68 -4.97
CA THR A 101 -20.66 -28.50 -5.45
C THR A 101 -20.61 -28.59 -6.97
N TYR A 102 -20.00 -27.60 -7.63
CA TYR A 102 -19.92 -27.53 -9.09
C TYR A 102 -18.49 -27.57 -9.64
N ALA A 103 -17.52 -27.17 -8.83
CA ALA A 103 -16.14 -27.09 -9.24
C ALA A 103 -15.21 -27.61 -8.15
N ILE A 104 -14.10 -28.18 -8.59
CA ILE A 104 -12.98 -28.61 -7.75
C ILE A 104 -11.69 -28.25 -8.48
N ALA A 105 -10.68 -27.82 -7.74
CA ALA A 105 -9.33 -27.64 -8.23
C ALA A 105 -8.33 -28.14 -7.17
N GLU A 106 -7.24 -28.72 -7.65
CA GLU A 106 -6.13 -29.19 -6.83
C GLU A 106 -4.97 -28.20 -6.99
N ASP A 107 -4.36 -27.76 -5.88
CA ASP A 107 -3.21 -26.86 -5.94
C ASP A 107 -2.04 -27.48 -6.71
N HIS A 108 -1.23 -26.64 -7.37
CA HIS A 108 -0.11 -27.09 -8.20
C HIS A 108 1.19 -27.35 -7.46
N VAL A 109 1.25 -27.11 -6.15
CA VAL A 109 2.40 -27.44 -5.29
C VAL A 109 2.02 -28.49 -4.25
N ASP A 110 0.90 -28.29 -3.56
CA ASP A 110 0.47 -29.14 -2.45
C ASP A 110 -0.77 -29.98 -2.84
N PRO A 111 -0.67 -31.32 -2.95
CA PRO A 111 -1.81 -32.18 -3.30
C PRO A 111 -2.93 -32.20 -2.25
N ASN A 112 -2.70 -31.72 -1.04
CA ASN A 112 -3.72 -31.65 0.01
C ASN A 112 -4.45 -30.30 0.04
N LEU A 113 -3.94 -29.28 -0.66
CA LEU A 113 -4.62 -28.00 -0.83
C LEU A 113 -5.63 -28.09 -1.97
N LEU A 114 -6.91 -28.14 -1.63
CA LEU A 114 -8.03 -28.24 -2.56
C LEU A 114 -8.90 -26.98 -2.52
N PHE A 115 -9.54 -26.66 -3.63
CA PHE A 115 -10.50 -25.56 -3.77
C PHE A 115 -11.82 -26.09 -4.30
N ALA A 116 -12.93 -25.70 -3.68
CA ALA A 116 -14.28 -26.11 -4.10
C ALA A 116 -15.14 -24.90 -4.42
N GLY A 117 -15.85 -24.95 -5.55
CA GLY A 117 -16.87 -23.98 -5.93
C GLY A 117 -18.25 -24.56 -5.68
N THR A 118 -19.09 -23.85 -4.93
CA THR A 118 -20.45 -24.28 -4.57
C THR A 118 -21.50 -23.27 -5.03
N GLU A 119 -22.77 -23.57 -4.81
CA GLU A 119 -23.91 -22.68 -5.06
C GLU A 119 -23.84 -21.34 -4.34
N PHE A 120 -23.14 -21.24 -3.21
CA PHE A 120 -23.18 -20.03 -2.37
C PHE A 120 -21.82 -19.38 -2.12
N ALA A 121 -20.70 -20.08 -2.35
CA ALA A 121 -19.36 -19.51 -2.20
C ALA A 121 -18.28 -20.41 -2.84
N ALA A 122 -17.03 -19.97 -2.76
CA ALA A 122 -15.85 -20.82 -2.90
C ALA A 122 -15.23 -21.13 -1.53
N TYR A 123 -14.58 -22.29 -1.44
CA TYR A 123 -13.94 -22.81 -0.23
C TYR A 123 -12.53 -23.32 -0.56
N TRP A 124 -11.66 -23.35 0.44
CA TRP A 124 -10.38 -24.04 0.38
C TRP A 124 -10.24 -25.03 1.53
N SER A 125 -9.48 -26.09 1.32
CA SER A 125 -9.14 -27.11 2.32
C SER A 125 -7.66 -27.43 2.23
N ARG A 126 -6.97 -27.66 3.37
CA ARG A 126 -5.54 -28.03 3.42
C ARG A 126 -5.28 -29.48 3.79
N ASP A 127 -6.33 -30.25 4.06
CA ASP A 127 -6.27 -31.61 4.57
C ASP A 127 -6.98 -32.60 3.65
N GLY A 128 -7.02 -32.27 2.35
CA GLY A 128 -7.63 -33.11 1.33
C GLY A 128 -9.16 -33.17 1.39
N GLY A 129 -9.80 -32.12 1.91
CA GLY A 129 -11.26 -31.97 1.97
C GLY A 129 -11.90 -32.47 3.27
N GLN A 130 -11.15 -32.59 4.36
CA GLN A 130 -11.72 -32.90 5.67
C GLN A 130 -12.31 -31.65 6.32
N HIS A 131 -11.59 -30.53 6.23
CA HIS A 131 -12.02 -29.22 6.70
C HIS A 131 -11.96 -28.16 5.59
N TRP A 132 -13.05 -27.41 5.44
CA TRP A 132 -13.26 -26.41 4.40
C TRP A 132 -13.47 -25.03 5.02
N THR A 133 -12.64 -24.08 4.60
CA THR A 133 -12.77 -22.67 4.98
C THR A 133 -13.32 -21.86 3.82
N ARG A 134 -14.37 -21.08 4.07
CA ARG A 134 -14.97 -20.18 3.08
C ARG A 134 -13.96 -19.11 2.65
N ILE A 135 -13.85 -18.86 1.35
CA ILE A 135 -13.09 -17.71 0.81
C ILE A 135 -13.88 -16.44 1.10
N ALA A 136 -13.25 -15.49 1.81
CA ALA A 136 -13.83 -14.19 2.14
C ALA A 136 -13.81 -13.24 0.92
N GLY A 137 -14.55 -12.13 1.00
CA GLY A 137 -14.60 -11.11 -0.07
C GLY A 137 -15.56 -11.43 -1.21
N LEU A 138 -16.07 -12.66 -1.31
CA LEU A 138 -17.11 -13.03 -2.26
C LEU A 138 -18.51 -12.78 -1.68
N PRO A 139 -19.44 -12.18 -2.44
CA PRO A 139 -20.86 -12.19 -2.10
C PRO A 139 -21.39 -13.64 -2.10
N THR A 140 -22.62 -13.85 -1.65
CA THR A 140 -23.30 -15.14 -1.85
C THR A 140 -23.52 -15.36 -3.34
N ILE A 141 -22.77 -16.29 -3.95
CA ILE A 141 -22.84 -16.56 -5.39
C ILE A 141 -22.38 -17.98 -5.73
N ALA A 142 -22.97 -18.55 -6.79
CA ALA A 142 -22.57 -19.82 -7.36
C ALA A 142 -21.24 -19.72 -8.11
N VAL A 143 -20.28 -20.55 -7.72
CA VAL A 143 -18.96 -20.67 -8.35
C VAL A 143 -18.95 -21.97 -9.17
N ARG A 144 -19.00 -21.83 -10.49
CA ARG A 144 -19.20 -22.94 -11.44
C ARG A 144 -17.89 -23.48 -12.05
N GLU A 145 -16.82 -22.68 -12.00
CA GLU A 145 -15.50 -23.04 -12.51
C GLU A 145 -14.40 -22.46 -11.64
N ILE A 146 -13.29 -23.20 -11.52
CA ILE A 146 -12.07 -22.75 -10.84
C ILE A 146 -10.88 -23.08 -11.73
N ALA A 147 -10.10 -22.05 -12.05
CA ALA A 147 -8.83 -22.19 -12.75
C ALA A 147 -7.68 -21.66 -11.87
N ILE A 148 -6.51 -22.26 -11.99
CA ILE A 148 -5.32 -21.89 -11.25
C ILE A 148 -4.28 -21.32 -12.21
N GLN A 149 -3.89 -20.06 -12.00
CA GLN A 149 -2.76 -19.45 -12.69
C GLN A 149 -1.49 -19.75 -11.88
N LYS A 150 -0.70 -20.72 -12.35
CA LYS A 150 0.42 -21.30 -11.59
C LYS A 150 1.61 -20.36 -11.36
N ARG A 151 1.84 -19.38 -12.25
CA ARG A 151 2.98 -18.46 -12.16
C ARG A 151 2.79 -17.46 -11.02
N GLU A 152 1.59 -16.93 -10.88
CA GLU A 152 1.23 -15.93 -9.87
C GLU A 152 0.64 -16.57 -8.60
N ASN A 153 0.23 -17.84 -8.67
CA ASN A 153 -0.58 -18.52 -7.66
C ASN A 153 -1.95 -17.87 -7.49
N ASP A 154 -2.59 -17.46 -8.59
CA ASP A 154 -3.92 -16.85 -8.53
C ASP A 154 -5.00 -17.91 -8.69
N LEU A 155 -6.08 -17.76 -7.92
CA LEU A 155 -7.29 -18.57 -8.05
C LEU A 155 -8.34 -17.78 -8.84
N VAL A 156 -8.63 -18.22 -10.05
CA VAL A 156 -9.61 -17.58 -10.94
C VAL A 156 -10.94 -18.30 -10.80
N LEU A 157 -11.97 -17.59 -10.36
CA LEU A 157 -13.29 -18.10 -10.05
C LEU A 157 -14.30 -17.65 -11.10
N GLY A 158 -14.83 -18.59 -11.87
CA GLY A 158 -15.92 -18.37 -12.80
C GLY A 158 -17.27 -18.46 -12.08
N THR A 159 -17.98 -17.34 -11.99
CA THR A 159 -19.25 -17.25 -11.25
C THR A 159 -20.45 -17.23 -12.17
N PHE A 160 -21.59 -17.70 -11.68
CA PHE A 160 -22.86 -17.60 -12.40
C PHE A 160 -23.46 -16.19 -12.20
N GLY A 161 -23.48 -15.39 -13.27
CA GLY A 161 -24.17 -14.10 -13.31
C GLY A 161 -23.39 -12.88 -12.80
N ARG A 162 -22.14 -13.03 -12.33
CA ARG A 162 -21.27 -11.89 -11.91
C ARG A 162 -19.85 -11.93 -12.47
N GLY A 163 -19.62 -12.72 -13.52
CA GLY A 163 -18.35 -12.75 -14.23
C GLY A 163 -17.25 -13.50 -13.47
N VAL A 164 -16.05 -12.91 -13.44
CA VAL A 164 -14.83 -13.53 -12.91
C VAL A 164 -14.37 -12.81 -11.66
N TYR A 165 -13.97 -13.59 -10.64
CA TYR A 165 -13.28 -13.10 -9.45
C TYR A 165 -11.89 -13.71 -9.39
N ILE A 166 -10.90 -12.94 -8.94
CA ILE A 166 -9.52 -13.41 -8.78
C ILE A 166 -9.14 -13.30 -7.30
N VAL A 167 -8.71 -14.41 -6.73
CA VAL A 167 -8.01 -14.40 -5.43
C VAL A 167 -6.52 -14.33 -5.76
N ASP A 168 -5.97 -13.12 -5.69
CA ASP A 168 -4.55 -12.90 -5.98
C ASP A 168 -3.69 -13.68 -4.99
N ASP A 169 -2.70 -14.42 -5.48
CA ASP A 169 -1.69 -15.14 -4.72
C ASP A 169 -2.23 -15.88 -3.49
N TYR A 170 -2.82 -17.05 -3.68
CA TYR A 170 -3.28 -17.88 -2.59
C TYR A 170 -2.13 -18.60 -1.85
N SER A 171 -0.87 -18.40 -2.21
CA SER A 171 0.26 -19.11 -1.60
C SER A 171 0.38 -18.98 -0.06
N PRO A 172 -0.03 -17.86 0.60
CA PRO A 172 -0.05 -17.80 2.07
C PRO A 172 -0.95 -18.86 2.71
N ILE A 173 -1.97 -19.35 1.99
CA ILE A 173 -2.82 -20.45 2.45
C ILE A 173 -1.99 -21.72 2.59
N ARG A 174 -1.09 -22.06 1.66
CA ARG A 174 -0.25 -23.27 1.73
C ARG A 174 0.55 -23.37 3.02
N THR A 175 1.08 -22.25 3.48
CA THR A 175 1.94 -22.18 4.68
C THR A 175 1.19 -21.85 5.96
N SER A 176 -0.10 -21.57 5.86
CA SER A 176 -0.94 -21.31 7.03
C SER A 176 -1.16 -22.61 7.79
N THR A 177 -0.83 -22.66 9.08
CA THR A 177 -1.03 -23.83 9.95
C THR A 177 -1.88 -23.45 11.16
N ALA A 178 -2.37 -24.44 11.91
CA ALA A 178 -3.04 -24.16 13.19
C ALA A 178 -2.12 -23.34 14.12
N ALA A 179 -0.81 -23.65 14.13
CA ALA A 179 0.18 -22.89 14.90
C ALA A 179 0.25 -21.42 14.45
N THR A 180 0.36 -21.14 13.14
CA THR A 180 0.43 -19.74 12.66
C THR A 180 -0.85 -18.93 12.91
N MET A 181 -1.99 -19.61 13.03
CA MET A 181 -3.29 -18.99 13.37
C MET A 181 -3.48 -18.77 14.88
N THR A 182 -2.68 -19.41 15.73
CA THR A 182 -2.72 -19.21 17.19
C THR A 182 -1.78 -18.11 17.68
N SER A 183 -0.70 -17.84 16.92
CA SER A 183 0.24 -16.74 17.15
C SER A 183 -0.45 -15.38 17.10
N ALA A 184 0.05 -14.40 17.86
CA ALA A 184 -0.51 -13.05 17.87
C ALA A 184 -0.49 -12.41 16.47
N ALA A 185 0.59 -12.63 15.73
CA ALA A 185 0.73 -12.27 14.34
C ALA A 185 1.66 -13.24 13.61
N THR A 186 1.52 -13.33 12.29
CA THR A 186 2.41 -14.11 11.41
C THR A 186 2.65 -13.34 10.12
N LEU A 187 3.91 -13.12 9.75
CA LEU A 187 4.30 -12.66 8.42
C LEU A 187 4.53 -13.87 7.52
N TYR A 188 3.84 -13.94 6.38
CA TYR A 188 3.97 -15.06 5.43
C TYR A 188 5.18 -14.87 4.51
N PRO A 189 5.67 -15.95 3.88
CA PRO A 189 6.67 -15.84 2.83
C PRO A 189 6.26 -14.81 1.77
N VAL A 190 7.24 -14.02 1.34
CA VAL A 190 7.04 -12.93 0.39
C VAL A 190 7.55 -13.41 -0.96
N ARG A 191 6.73 -13.25 -2.00
CA ARG A 191 7.14 -13.59 -3.37
C ARG A 191 8.19 -12.61 -3.88
N ASP A 192 8.99 -13.06 -4.83
CA ASP A 192 9.87 -12.16 -5.57
C ASP A 192 9.03 -11.12 -6.33
N ALA A 193 9.42 -9.86 -6.26
CA ALA A 193 8.73 -8.74 -6.86
C ALA A 193 9.42 -8.32 -8.15
N VAL A 194 8.66 -8.22 -9.23
CA VAL A 194 9.19 -7.75 -10.52
C VAL A 194 9.22 -6.23 -10.54
N LEU A 195 10.39 -5.65 -10.80
CA LEU A 195 10.55 -4.21 -11.00
C LEU A 195 10.21 -3.84 -12.44
N TYR A 196 9.13 -3.09 -12.62
CA TYR A 196 8.73 -2.50 -13.90
C TYR A 196 8.10 -1.12 -13.68
N VAL A 197 7.89 -0.35 -14.75
CA VAL A 197 7.16 0.93 -14.65
C VAL A 197 5.71 0.67 -15.06
N PRO A 198 4.72 0.76 -14.14
CA PRO A 198 3.33 0.61 -14.51
C PRO A 198 2.93 1.67 -15.55
N THR A 199 2.32 1.23 -16.65
CA THR A 199 1.85 2.11 -17.72
C THR A 199 0.44 2.60 -17.46
N VAL A 200 0.18 3.88 -17.75
CA VAL A 200 -1.17 4.47 -17.79
C VAL A 200 -1.56 4.73 -19.26
N PRO A 201 -1.96 3.70 -20.03
CA PRO A 201 -2.12 3.81 -21.48
C PRO A 201 -3.17 4.84 -21.90
N TYR A 202 -4.16 5.11 -21.04
CA TYR A 202 -5.21 6.10 -21.28
C TYR A 202 -4.91 7.47 -20.64
N GLY A 203 -3.65 7.73 -20.26
CA GLY A 203 -3.18 8.99 -19.69
C GLY A 203 -3.46 9.17 -18.19
N MET A 204 -4.47 8.48 -17.65
CA MET A 204 -4.83 8.48 -16.22
C MET A 204 -5.00 7.05 -15.70
N PRO A 205 -5.03 6.84 -14.36
CA PRO A 205 -5.37 5.53 -13.78
C PRO A 205 -6.72 4.99 -14.29
N GLY A 206 -6.84 3.65 -14.31
CA GLY A 206 -8.04 2.95 -14.74
C GLY A 206 -8.39 3.22 -16.20
N LYS A 207 -9.67 3.53 -16.47
CA LYS A 207 -10.21 3.79 -17.81
C LYS A 207 -10.08 5.24 -18.28
N GLY A 208 -9.44 6.12 -17.51
CA GLY A 208 -9.31 7.54 -17.85
C GLY A 208 -10.65 8.19 -18.23
N PHE A 209 -10.72 8.82 -19.41
CA PHE A 209 -11.93 9.49 -19.92
C PHE A 209 -12.80 8.63 -20.84
N GLN A 210 -12.66 7.30 -20.83
CA GLN A 210 -13.39 6.40 -21.76
C GLN A 210 -14.89 6.22 -21.42
N GLY A 211 -15.34 6.67 -20.24
CA GLY A 211 -16.74 6.57 -19.82
C GLY A 211 -17.18 5.17 -19.36
N GLU A 212 -18.47 5.01 -19.06
CA GLU A 212 -19.02 3.77 -18.47
C GLU A 212 -19.20 2.62 -19.46
N MET A 213 -19.13 2.87 -20.78
CA MET A 213 -19.19 1.81 -21.79
C MET A 213 -17.85 1.08 -21.97
N PHE A 214 -16.78 1.55 -21.32
CA PHE A 214 -15.46 0.92 -21.34
C PHE A 214 -15.25 0.13 -20.04
N PHE A 215 -15.32 -1.19 -20.15
CA PHE A 215 -15.21 -2.10 -19.02
C PHE A 215 -13.75 -2.43 -18.71
N THR A 216 -13.32 -2.15 -17.49
CA THR A 216 -11.98 -2.48 -16.98
C THR A 216 -12.11 -3.10 -15.59
N GLY A 217 -11.22 -4.03 -15.25
CA GLY A 217 -10.99 -4.45 -13.87
C GLY A 217 -9.79 -3.72 -13.27
N ASP A 218 -9.69 -3.71 -11.95
CA ASP A 218 -8.51 -3.23 -11.26
C ASP A 218 -7.33 -4.16 -11.50
N ASN A 219 -6.14 -3.58 -11.69
CA ASN A 219 -4.90 -4.35 -11.69
C ASN A 219 -4.55 -4.78 -10.25
N PRO A 220 -3.84 -5.91 -10.07
CA PRO A 220 -3.32 -6.26 -8.76
C PRO A 220 -2.38 -5.15 -8.24
N PRO A 221 -2.23 -5.00 -6.90
CA PRO A 221 -1.31 -4.04 -6.33
C PRO A 221 0.11 -4.22 -6.89
N TYR A 222 0.73 -3.12 -7.31
CA TYR A 222 2.08 -3.13 -7.86
C TYR A 222 3.15 -3.24 -6.76
N GLY A 223 4.16 -4.07 -7.00
CA GLY A 223 5.37 -4.17 -6.19
C GLY A 223 5.43 -5.41 -5.29
N ALA A 224 6.14 -5.32 -4.18
CA ALA A 224 6.26 -6.42 -3.22
C ALA A 224 5.03 -6.46 -2.31
N VAL A 225 4.20 -7.50 -2.47
CA VAL A 225 2.98 -7.69 -1.66
C VAL A 225 3.32 -8.48 -0.40
N PHE A 226 3.10 -7.86 0.75
CA PHE A 226 3.29 -8.49 2.04
C PHE A 226 1.94 -8.98 2.57
N THR A 227 1.84 -10.27 2.86
CA THR A 227 0.67 -10.85 3.53
C THR A 227 1.03 -11.18 4.98
N TYR A 228 0.19 -10.77 5.92
CA TYR A 228 0.34 -11.11 7.33
C TYR A 228 -1.01 -11.43 7.98
N TYR A 229 -0.99 -12.27 9.01
CA TYR A 229 -2.15 -12.58 9.84
C TYR A 229 -2.05 -11.82 11.16
N LEU A 230 -3.16 -11.25 11.62
CA LEU A 230 -3.34 -10.73 12.97
C LEU A 230 -4.43 -11.53 13.68
N LYS A 231 -4.11 -12.11 14.85
CA LYS A 231 -5.09 -12.82 15.66
C LYS A 231 -6.20 -11.91 16.16
N GLU A 232 -5.82 -10.71 16.57
CA GLU A 232 -6.73 -9.66 17.00
C GLU A 232 -6.41 -8.36 16.25
N GLY A 233 -7.45 -7.61 15.93
CA GLY A 233 -7.28 -6.29 15.31
C GLY A 233 -6.80 -5.26 16.32
N LEU A 234 -6.02 -4.28 15.88
CA LEU A 234 -5.62 -3.17 16.74
C LEU A 234 -6.73 -2.11 16.73
N LYS A 235 -7.15 -1.72 17.93
CA LYS A 235 -8.24 -0.77 18.15
C LYS A 235 -7.76 0.40 19.00
N THR A 236 -8.24 1.58 18.66
CA THR A 236 -8.12 2.81 19.45
C THR A 236 -8.84 2.66 20.79
N LEU A 237 -8.49 3.50 21.76
CA LEU A 237 -9.18 3.61 23.04
C LEU A 237 -10.68 3.93 22.84
N LYS A 238 -10.98 4.80 21.87
CA LYS A 238 -12.36 5.17 21.51
C LYS A 238 -13.15 3.96 20.99
N GLU A 239 -12.59 3.19 20.07
CA GLU A 239 -13.24 1.99 19.54
C GLU A 239 -13.47 0.94 20.63
N LYS A 240 -12.49 0.71 21.50
CA LYS A 240 -12.63 -0.21 22.64
C LYS A 240 -13.76 0.22 23.58
N ARG A 241 -13.86 1.53 23.87
CA ARG A 241 -14.97 2.06 24.67
C ARG A 241 -16.30 1.85 23.98
N THR A 242 -16.43 2.23 22.71
CA THR A 242 -17.70 2.09 21.96
C THR A 242 -18.15 0.63 21.87
N GLU A 243 -17.24 -0.32 21.69
CA GLU A 243 -17.59 -1.74 21.74
C GLU A 243 -18.04 -2.20 23.13
N ALA A 244 -17.38 -1.73 24.19
CA ALA A 244 -17.81 -2.02 25.56
C ALA A 244 -19.19 -1.42 25.88
N GLU A 245 -19.49 -0.21 25.39
CA GLU A 245 -20.81 0.42 25.51
C GLU A 245 -21.89 -0.39 24.76
N GLN A 246 -21.60 -0.83 23.53
CA GLN A 246 -22.51 -1.69 22.76
C GLN A 246 -22.75 -3.06 23.44
N ALA A 247 -21.71 -3.64 24.05
CA ALA A 247 -21.84 -4.88 24.81
C ALA A 247 -22.67 -4.68 26.09
N ALA A 248 -22.48 -3.56 26.79
CA ALA A 248 -23.26 -3.19 27.97
C ALA A 248 -24.74 -2.95 27.62
N GLU A 249 -25.01 -2.24 26.52
CA GLU A 249 -26.37 -2.00 26.02
C GLU A 249 -27.10 -3.32 25.73
N LYS A 250 -26.45 -4.23 24.99
CA LYS A 250 -26.99 -5.58 24.72
C LYS A 250 -27.25 -6.39 25.99
N ALA A 251 -26.46 -6.16 27.04
CA ALA A 251 -26.63 -6.78 28.34
C ALA A 251 -27.65 -6.06 29.25
N GLY A 252 -28.32 -5.00 28.77
CA GLY A 252 -29.26 -4.20 29.57
C GLY A 252 -28.60 -3.41 30.69
N GLN A 253 -27.28 -3.19 30.62
CA GLN A 253 -26.52 -2.43 31.61
C GLN A 253 -26.53 -0.92 31.27
N PRO A 254 -26.48 -0.04 32.29
CA PRO A 254 -26.48 1.39 32.06
C PRO A 254 -25.19 1.84 31.38
N ILE A 255 -25.32 2.54 30.25
CA ILE A 255 -24.21 3.19 29.55
C ILE A 255 -23.81 4.44 30.34
N ARG A 256 -22.56 4.50 30.83
CA ARG A 256 -22.04 5.66 31.56
C ARG A 256 -21.26 6.56 30.63
N TYR A 257 -21.46 7.87 30.76
CA TYR A 257 -20.66 8.84 30.04
C TYR A 257 -19.19 8.79 30.51
N PRO A 258 -18.21 8.76 29.59
CA PRO A 258 -16.79 8.65 29.95
C PRO A 258 -16.30 9.92 30.69
N PRO A 259 -15.42 9.78 31.70
CA PRO A 259 -14.85 10.91 32.41
C PRO A 259 -13.88 11.71 31.52
N ALA A 260 -13.60 12.96 31.92
CA ALA A 260 -12.85 13.92 31.11
C ALA A 260 -11.38 13.52 30.84
N ASP A 261 -10.76 12.80 31.77
CA ASP A 261 -9.42 12.23 31.62
C ASP A 261 -9.39 11.14 30.54
N GLN A 262 -10.38 10.26 30.51
CA GLN A 262 -10.55 9.26 29.46
C GLN A 262 -10.76 9.92 28.09
N LEU A 263 -11.66 10.89 27.99
CA LEU A 263 -11.89 11.62 26.74
C LEU A 263 -10.64 12.35 26.24
N ARG A 264 -9.82 12.89 27.15
CA ARG A 264 -8.54 13.52 26.82
C ARG A 264 -7.51 12.48 26.36
N ALA A 265 -7.47 11.30 26.98
CA ALA A 265 -6.62 10.21 26.54
C ALA A 265 -7.01 9.73 25.13
N GLU A 266 -8.30 9.59 24.84
CA GLU A 266 -8.82 9.27 23.50
C GLU A 266 -8.45 10.35 22.46
N ALA A 267 -8.56 11.63 22.83
CA ALA A 267 -8.26 12.74 21.92
C ALA A 267 -6.76 12.90 21.61
N ASN A 268 -5.89 12.51 22.54
CA ASN A 268 -4.43 12.62 22.41
C ASN A 268 -3.77 11.29 21.97
N GLU A 269 -4.54 10.23 21.78
CA GLU A 269 -4.03 8.94 21.34
C GLU A 269 -3.49 9.03 19.91
N GLU A 270 -2.27 8.53 19.70
CA GLU A 270 -1.79 8.22 18.36
C GLU A 270 -2.45 6.92 17.89
N PRO A 271 -3.19 6.90 16.76
CA PRO A 271 -3.86 5.70 16.28
C PRO A 271 -2.88 4.53 16.10
N PRO A 272 -3.30 3.31 16.47
CA PRO A 272 -2.45 2.14 16.30
C PRO A 272 -2.16 1.90 14.82
N ALA A 273 -0.98 1.37 14.52
CA ALA A 273 -0.55 1.11 13.16
C ALA A 273 0.23 -0.21 13.06
N ILE A 274 0.07 -0.91 11.93
CA ILE A 274 1.01 -1.96 11.52
C ILE A 274 2.09 -1.32 10.66
N LEU A 275 3.34 -1.62 10.97
CA LEU A 275 4.53 -1.12 10.30
C LEU A 275 5.30 -2.29 9.69
N LEU A 276 5.52 -2.24 8.38
CA LEU A 276 6.40 -3.17 7.68
C LEU A 276 7.67 -2.42 7.32
N THR A 277 8.77 -2.78 7.97
CA THR A 277 10.08 -2.15 7.73
C THR A 277 10.82 -2.97 6.69
N ILE A 278 11.01 -2.38 5.52
CA ILE A 278 11.80 -2.95 4.44
C ILE A 278 13.25 -2.48 4.59
N ALA A 279 14.18 -3.42 4.56
CA ALA A 279 15.61 -3.17 4.59
C ALA A 279 16.32 -3.89 3.44
N SER A 280 17.48 -3.37 3.04
CA SER A 280 18.39 -4.04 2.12
C SER A 280 18.92 -5.36 2.72
N ALA A 281 19.60 -6.17 1.90
CA ALA A 281 20.34 -7.34 2.38
C ALA A 281 21.31 -7.04 3.53
N SER A 282 22.00 -5.89 3.48
CA SER A 282 22.92 -5.43 4.55
C SER A 282 22.20 -4.99 5.82
N GLY A 283 20.88 -4.79 5.76
CA GLY A 283 20.05 -4.39 6.88
C GLY A 283 19.83 -2.91 7.06
N THR A 284 20.25 -2.10 6.10
CA THR A 284 19.94 -0.67 6.05
C THR A 284 18.45 -0.50 5.77
N PRO A 285 17.69 0.20 6.63
CA PRO A 285 16.28 0.50 6.37
C PRO A 285 16.13 1.31 5.09
N VAL A 286 15.21 0.88 4.22
CA VAL A 286 14.91 1.53 2.94
C VAL A 286 13.60 2.29 3.03
N ARG A 287 12.53 1.64 3.52
CA ARG A 287 11.21 2.26 3.65
C ARG A 287 10.39 1.56 4.74
N VAL A 288 9.48 2.29 5.36
CA VAL A 288 8.42 1.73 6.19
C VAL A 288 7.09 1.90 5.45
N VAL A 289 6.31 0.83 5.37
CA VAL A 289 4.97 0.83 4.80
C VAL A 289 3.96 0.52 5.90
N THR A 290 2.90 1.30 5.98
CA THR A 290 1.81 1.10 6.95
C THR A 290 0.77 0.14 6.39
N GLY A 291 0.41 -0.90 7.15
CA GLY A 291 -0.59 -1.89 6.74
C GLY A 291 -1.92 -1.79 7.51
N PRO A 292 -2.99 -2.46 7.02
CA PRO A 292 -4.26 -2.57 7.74
C PRO A 292 -4.11 -3.20 9.13
N VAL A 293 -4.92 -2.73 10.08
CA VAL A 293 -4.88 -3.17 11.49
C VAL A 293 -5.97 -4.18 11.85
N ALA A 294 -6.79 -4.60 10.89
CA ALA A 294 -7.93 -5.47 11.14
C ALA A 294 -7.52 -6.92 11.44
N LYS A 295 -8.37 -7.64 12.18
CA LYS A 295 -8.21 -9.07 12.48
C LYS A 295 -8.21 -9.91 11.20
N GLY A 296 -7.44 -10.99 11.17
CA GLY A 296 -7.37 -11.94 10.07
C GLY A 296 -6.18 -11.69 9.13
N LEU A 297 -6.28 -12.23 7.91
CA LEU A 297 -5.28 -12.02 6.86
C LEU A 297 -5.39 -10.61 6.29
N GLN A 298 -4.30 -9.87 6.31
CA GLN A 298 -4.15 -8.52 5.79
C GLN A 298 -3.05 -8.49 4.73
N ARG A 299 -3.16 -7.53 3.81
CA ARG A 299 -2.19 -7.33 2.73
C ARG A 299 -1.85 -5.86 2.55
N VAL A 300 -0.61 -5.60 2.18
CA VAL A 300 -0.16 -4.29 1.75
C VAL A 300 1.01 -4.43 0.78
N ALA A 301 1.07 -3.54 -0.21
CA ALA A 301 2.13 -3.55 -1.22
C ALA A 301 3.15 -2.44 -0.97
N TRP A 302 4.43 -2.77 -1.12
CA TRP A 302 5.49 -1.80 -1.30
C TRP A 302 5.75 -1.61 -2.79
N ASP A 303 5.52 -0.40 -3.28
CA ASP A 303 5.71 0.07 -4.66
C ASP A 303 7.17 0.02 -5.20
N LEU A 304 8.08 -0.64 -4.47
CA LEU A 304 9.51 -0.77 -4.80
C LEU A 304 10.24 0.58 -4.90
N ARG A 305 9.76 1.61 -4.20
CA ARG A 305 10.39 2.93 -4.17
C ARG A 305 10.95 3.29 -2.82
N ALA A 306 12.06 4.01 -2.82
CA ALA A 306 12.59 4.70 -1.66
C ALA A 306 11.65 5.85 -1.21
N PRO A 307 11.87 6.46 -0.04
CA PRO A 307 11.07 7.58 0.44
C PRO A 307 11.14 8.78 -0.50
N ALA A 308 10.06 9.55 -0.55
CA ALA A 308 10.05 10.81 -1.28
C ALA A 308 10.99 11.85 -0.65
N HIS A 309 11.42 12.83 -1.46
CA HIS A 309 12.30 13.93 -1.02
C HIS A 309 11.60 14.97 -0.12
N GLN A 310 10.29 14.90 0.07
CA GLN A 310 9.56 15.82 0.93
C GLN A 310 8.36 15.11 1.56
N LEU A 311 7.78 15.74 2.57
CA LEU A 311 6.56 15.28 3.21
C LEU A 311 5.34 15.63 2.35
N PRO A 312 4.26 14.84 2.44
CA PRO A 312 2.99 15.23 1.85
C PRO A 312 2.48 16.55 2.46
N PRO A 313 1.67 17.33 1.72
CA PRO A 313 1.05 18.53 2.25
C PRO A 313 0.25 18.24 3.53
N ASN A 314 0.23 19.19 4.47
CA ASN A 314 -0.59 19.11 5.68
C ASN A 314 -2.07 19.45 5.39
N ARG A 315 -2.64 18.77 4.40
CA ARG A 315 -4.07 18.78 4.06
C ARG A 315 -4.44 17.44 3.43
N PRO A 316 -5.69 16.97 3.59
CA PRO A 316 -6.18 15.83 2.82
C PRO A 316 -6.00 16.05 1.32
N ARG A 317 -5.67 14.98 0.58
CA ARG A 317 -5.74 14.99 -0.87
C ARG A 317 -7.22 15.03 -1.27
N SER A 318 -7.54 15.88 -2.23
CA SER A 318 -8.85 15.93 -2.87
C SER A 318 -8.92 14.91 -4.01
N GLU A 319 -10.11 14.58 -4.50
CA GLU A 319 -10.30 13.75 -5.70
C GLU A 319 -9.51 14.31 -6.90
N LEU A 320 -9.42 15.63 -7.02
CA LEU A 320 -8.60 16.28 -8.06
C LEU A 320 -7.10 16.04 -7.86
N ASP A 321 -6.62 16.00 -6.62
CA ASP A 321 -5.23 15.64 -6.33
C ASP A 321 -4.97 14.16 -6.68
N GLU A 322 -5.95 13.28 -6.50
CA GLU A 322 -5.83 11.86 -6.87
C GLU A 322 -5.83 11.66 -8.40
N LEU A 323 -6.64 12.42 -9.12
CA LEU A 323 -6.75 12.33 -10.58
C LEU A 323 -5.62 13.05 -11.33
N PHE A 324 -5.25 14.25 -10.89
CA PHE A 324 -4.35 15.16 -11.61
C PHE A 324 -3.06 15.49 -10.88
N GLY A 325 -2.96 15.15 -9.59
CA GLY A 325 -1.77 15.44 -8.80
C GLY A 325 -0.70 14.39 -9.02
N ASP A 326 0.53 14.83 -9.31
CA ASP A 326 1.67 13.91 -9.34
C ASP A 326 1.82 13.21 -7.97
N PRO A 327 2.00 11.88 -7.94
CA PRO A 327 2.18 11.17 -6.70
C PRO A 327 3.55 11.54 -6.11
N LEU A 328 3.56 11.88 -4.82
CA LEU A 328 4.78 12.21 -4.11
C LEU A 328 5.57 10.93 -3.81
N VAL A 329 6.44 10.55 -4.74
CA VAL A 329 7.18 9.28 -4.69
C VAL A 329 8.68 9.47 -4.77
N GLY A 330 9.41 8.58 -4.13
CA GLY A 330 10.87 8.47 -4.28
C GLY A 330 11.26 7.62 -5.50
N PRO A 331 12.57 7.49 -5.75
CA PRO A 331 13.10 6.69 -6.85
C PRO A 331 12.82 5.20 -6.64
N TYR A 332 12.71 4.45 -7.74
CA TYR A 332 12.72 2.99 -7.69
C TYR A 332 14.02 2.46 -7.09
N VAL A 333 13.93 1.43 -6.28
CA VAL A 333 15.11 0.74 -5.74
C VAL A 333 15.84 -0.06 -6.84
N VAL A 334 16.98 -0.62 -6.49
CA VAL A 334 17.77 -1.51 -7.35
C VAL A 334 17.27 -2.94 -7.18
N PRO A 335 17.19 -3.76 -8.23
CA PRO A 335 16.99 -5.19 -8.09
C PRO A 335 18.03 -5.82 -7.16
N GLY A 336 17.61 -6.73 -6.29
CA GLY A 336 18.47 -7.33 -5.29
C GLY A 336 17.68 -8.00 -4.18
N GLU A 337 18.40 -8.44 -3.14
CA GLU A 337 17.80 -9.06 -1.97
C GLU A 337 17.36 -8.01 -0.94
N TYR A 338 16.15 -8.20 -0.43
CA TYR A 338 15.51 -7.36 0.57
C TYR A 338 14.95 -8.22 1.70
N ARG A 339 14.75 -7.58 2.85
CA ARG A 339 14.10 -8.19 4.01
C ARG A 339 13.00 -7.29 4.53
N VAL A 340 11.93 -7.88 5.04
CA VAL A 340 10.83 -7.17 5.68
C VAL A 340 10.60 -7.71 7.08
N THR A 341 10.42 -6.78 8.02
CA THR A 341 10.05 -7.07 9.41
C THR A 341 8.69 -6.46 9.71
N LEU A 342 7.82 -7.23 10.35
CA LEU A 342 6.48 -6.82 10.78
C LEU A 342 6.53 -6.30 12.22
N SER A 343 5.97 -5.13 12.47
CA SER A 343 5.86 -4.53 13.80
C SER A 343 4.49 -3.86 13.96
N GLN A 344 4.07 -3.65 15.20
CA GLN A 344 2.95 -2.78 15.54
C GLN A 344 3.42 -1.56 16.30
N ARG A 345 2.68 -0.46 16.19
CA ARG A 345 2.80 0.71 17.05
C ARG A 345 1.47 0.92 17.77
N VAL A 346 1.51 0.93 19.10
CA VAL A 346 0.34 1.20 19.95
C VAL A 346 0.78 2.14 21.07
N GLY A 347 0.12 3.30 21.21
CA GLY A 347 0.50 4.29 22.21
C GLY A 347 1.94 4.81 22.07
N GLY A 348 2.43 4.95 20.82
CA GLY A 348 3.79 5.37 20.52
C GLY A 348 4.88 4.30 20.71
N VAL A 349 4.56 3.15 21.30
CA VAL A 349 5.52 2.05 21.49
C VAL A 349 5.50 1.12 20.29
N VAL A 350 6.66 0.89 19.68
CA VAL A 350 6.84 -0.05 18.58
C VAL A 350 7.25 -1.42 19.13
N THR A 351 6.51 -2.46 18.76
CA THR A 351 6.80 -3.85 19.14
C THR A 351 6.90 -4.70 17.88
N GLU A 352 7.99 -5.45 17.76
CA GLU A 352 8.17 -6.41 16.67
C GLU A 352 7.21 -7.60 16.82
N LEU A 353 6.54 -7.96 15.73
CA LEU A 353 5.53 -9.01 15.68
C LEU A 353 5.97 -10.24 14.90
N GLY A 354 6.89 -10.09 13.94
CA GLY A 354 7.41 -11.21 13.16
C GLY A 354 8.37 -10.78 12.05
N GLY A 355 9.07 -11.77 11.49
CA GLY A 355 10.14 -11.59 10.52
C GLY A 355 11.53 -11.87 11.10
N PRO A 356 12.61 -11.57 10.37
CA PRO A 356 12.59 -11.02 9.01
C PRO A 356 12.20 -12.07 7.96
N ALA A 357 11.37 -11.71 6.99
CA ALA A 357 11.15 -12.48 5.77
C ALA A 357 11.99 -11.89 4.62
N THR A 358 12.68 -12.73 3.86
CA THR A 358 13.53 -12.32 2.73
C THR A 358 12.80 -12.50 1.41
N PHE A 359 13.02 -11.60 0.46
CA PHE A 359 12.50 -11.67 -0.90
C PHE A 359 13.45 -10.95 -1.87
N LYS A 360 13.28 -11.21 -3.17
CA LYS A 360 14.06 -10.53 -4.21
C LYS A 360 13.20 -9.51 -4.93
N VAL A 361 13.81 -8.37 -5.24
CA VAL A 361 13.35 -7.51 -6.33
C VAL A 361 14.11 -7.94 -7.57
N VAL A 362 13.40 -8.44 -8.57
CA VAL A 362 13.97 -8.95 -9.82
C VAL A 362 13.69 -8.02 -10.98
N MET A 363 14.59 -8.01 -11.96
CA MET A 363 14.34 -7.33 -13.22
C MET A 363 13.18 -8.01 -13.95
N ASP A 364 12.36 -7.21 -14.64
CA ASP A 364 11.46 -7.75 -15.66
C ASP A 364 12.29 -8.54 -16.69
N PRO A 365 12.02 -9.84 -16.90
CA PRO A 365 12.74 -10.67 -17.87
C PRO A 365 12.66 -10.12 -19.31
N GLN A 366 11.65 -9.30 -19.61
CA GLN A 366 11.49 -8.66 -20.93
C GLN A 366 12.21 -7.30 -21.03
N ALA A 367 12.74 -6.77 -19.93
CA ALA A 367 13.43 -5.48 -19.95
C ALA A 367 14.83 -5.61 -20.56
N ALA A 368 15.19 -4.65 -21.42
CA ALA A 368 16.51 -4.57 -22.05
C ALA A 368 17.61 -3.95 -21.16
N HIS A 369 17.35 -3.74 -19.86
CA HIS A 369 18.28 -3.05 -18.96
C HIS A 369 19.19 -4.04 -18.21
N THR A 370 20.43 -3.62 -17.99
CA THR A 370 21.42 -4.41 -17.25
C THR A 370 21.45 -4.01 -15.77
N MET A 371 22.05 -4.85 -14.90
CA MET A 371 22.30 -4.47 -13.50
C MET A 371 23.19 -3.22 -13.39
N ALA A 372 24.16 -3.07 -14.30
CA ALA A 372 25.02 -1.89 -14.36
C ALA A 372 24.23 -0.60 -14.66
N ASP A 373 23.17 -0.68 -15.50
CA ASP A 373 22.27 0.45 -15.73
C ASP A 373 21.49 0.82 -14.47
N GLN A 374 21.03 -0.19 -13.71
CA GLN A 374 20.30 0.03 -12.45
C GLN A 374 21.20 0.66 -11.37
N ASP A 375 22.45 0.20 -11.25
CA ASP A 375 23.43 0.77 -10.33
C ASP A 375 23.77 2.23 -10.67
N ALA A 376 23.97 2.52 -11.97
CA ALA A 376 24.22 3.89 -12.44
C ALA A 376 23.02 4.80 -12.18
N ARG A 377 21.80 4.31 -12.43
CA ARG A 377 20.55 5.01 -12.13
C ARG A 377 20.43 5.30 -10.64
N TRP A 378 20.68 4.32 -9.78
CA TRP A 378 20.55 4.48 -8.34
C TRP A 378 21.52 5.51 -7.78
N ARG A 379 22.81 5.42 -8.11
CA ARG A 379 23.83 6.40 -7.67
C ARG A 379 23.46 7.82 -8.08
N PHE A 380 22.95 7.99 -9.29
CA PHE A 380 22.48 9.29 -9.77
C PHE A 380 21.23 9.76 -9.03
N GLN A 381 20.27 8.87 -8.79
CA GLN A 381 19.06 9.21 -8.06
C GLN A 381 19.34 9.57 -6.60
N GLU A 382 20.30 8.94 -5.93
CA GLU A 382 20.70 9.29 -4.56
C GLU A 382 21.15 10.76 -4.46
N LYS A 383 22.08 11.18 -5.33
CA LYS A 383 22.56 12.57 -5.36
C LYS A 383 21.46 13.55 -5.81
N LEU A 384 20.58 13.14 -6.74
CA LEU A 384 19.44 13.96 -7.16
C LEU A 384 18.42 14.16 -6.03
N GLN A 385 18.05 13.10 -5.30
CA GLN A 385 17.10 13.22 -4.18
C GLN A 385 17.67 14.06 -3.04
N ALA A 386 18.99 14.01 -2.80
CA ALA A 386 19.64 14.92 -1.85
C ALA A 386 19.48 16.39 -2.26
N LEU A 387 19.78 16.72 -3.52
CA LEU A 387 19.58 18.07 -4.04
C LEU A 387 18.11 18.51 -3.95
N ARG A 388 17.17 17.63 -4.30
CA ARG A 388 15.73 17.93 -4.22
C ARG A 388 15.25 18.15 -2.79
N ARG A 389 15.76 17.39 -1.81
CA ARG A 389 15.51 17.62 -0.38
C ARG A 389 15.96 19.01 0.04
N ASP A 390 17.18 19.39 -0.33
CA ASP A 390 17.72 20.71 0.02
C ASP A 390 16.93 21.86 -0.61
N ILE A 391 16.55 21.71 -1.89
CA ILE A 391 15.70 22.69 -2.60
C ILE A 391 14.33 22.80 -1.93
N ALA A 392 13.66 21.68 -1.66
CA ALA A 392 12.34 21.66 -1.03
C ALA A 392 12.39 22.30 0.37
N GLY A 393 13.37 21.92 1.19
CA GLY A 393 13.58 22.51 2.52
C GLY A 393 13.87 24.01 2.46
N SER A 394 14.64 24.46 1.47
CA SER A 394 14.93 25.89 1.27
C SER A 394 13.70 26.68 0.83
N LEU A 395 12.85 26.09 -0.02
CA LEU A 395 11.59 26.71 -0.44
C LEU A 395 10.59 26.81 0.71
N GLU A 396 10.49 25.80 1.57
CA GLU A 396 9.64 25.84 2.76
C GLU A 396 10.15 26.86 3.78
N LEU A 397 11.47 26.88 4.02
CA LEU A 397 12.12 27.87 4.88
C LEU A 397 11.91 29.30 4.34
N ALA A 398 12.07 29.51 3.03
CA ALA A 398 11.85 30.82 2.41
C ALA A 398 10.38 31.25 2.45
N SER A 399 9.45 30.30 2.27
CA SER A 399 8.01 30.59 2.32
C SER A 399 7.56 30.98 3.74
N SER A 400 7.96 30.22 4.76
CA SER A 400 7.70 30.56 6.16
C SER A 400 8.36 31.88 6.57
N THR A 401 9.59 32.15 6.08
CA THR A 401 10.29 33.42 6.34
C THR A 401 9.59 34.61 5.69
N THR A 402 8.98 34.44 4.51
CA THR A 402 8.14 35.49 3.88
C THR A 402 7.00 35.89 4.82
N THR A 403 6.26 34.92 5.37
CA THR A 403 5.17 35.20 6.32
C THR A 403 5.69 35.88 7.60
N ARG A 404 6.87 35.48 8.11
CA ARG A 404 7.51 36.14 9.25
C ARG A 404 7.86 37.60 8.94
N LEU A 405 8.45 37.88 7.79
CA LEU A 405 8.83 39.22 7.37
C LEU A 405 7.62 40.14 7.15
N GLU A 406 6.53 39.63 6.59
CA GLU A 406 5.28 40.39 6.46
C GLU A 406 4.72 40.79 7.83
N ALA A 407 4.78 39.89 8.82
CA ALA A 407 4.40 40.20 10.18
C ALA A 407 5.36 41.22 10.84
N ILE A 408 6.67 41.10 10.59
CA ILE A 408 7.69 42.06 11.04
C ILE A 408 7.41 43.46 10.50
N VAL A 409 7.12 43.61 9.20
CA VAL A 409 6.80 44.91 8.61
C VAL A 409 5.55 45.51 9.26
N LYS A 410 4.49 44.71 9.44
CA LYS A 410 3.27 45.17 10.15
C LYS A 410 3.56 45.57 11.61
N ALA A 411 4.42 44.84 12.30
CA ALA A 411 4.81 45.16 13.67
C ALA A 411 5.62 46.47 13.74
N LEU A 412 6.50 46.72 12.77
CA LEU A 412 7.22 47.99 12.63
C LEU A 412 6.25 49.15 12.38
N ASP A 413 5.30 48.99 11.45
CA ASP A 413 4.28 50.01 11.15
C ASP A 413 3.41 50.33 12.38
N ALA A 414 3.16 49.35 13.24
CA ALA A 414 2.43 49.50 14.49
C ALA A 414 3.27 50.03 15.68
N THR A 415 4.58 50.26 15.48
CA THR A 415 5.51 50.70 16.53
C THR A 415 6.00 52.12 16.23
N PRO A 416 5.41 53.17 16.86
CA PRO A 416 5.73 54.57 16.54
C PRO A 416 7.21 54.94 16.71
N ALA A 417 7.93 54.27 17.62
CA ALA A 417 9.34 54.49 17.87
C ALA A 417 10.27 53.79 16.86
N ALA A 418 9.75 52.99 15.93
CA ALA A 418 10.55 52.24 14.99
C ALA A 418 11.17 53.18 13.92
N PRO A 419 12.51 53.21 13.78
CA PRO A 419 13.16 54.11 12.83
C PRO A 419 12.89 53.68 11.38
N ARG A 420 12.90 54.66 10.47
CA ARG A 420 12.73 54.41 9.03
C ARG A 420 13.79 53.45 8.48
N ALA A 421 15.03 53.56 8.95
CA ALA A 421 16.11 52.66 8.56
C ALA A 421 15.81 51.17 8.84
N LEU A 422 15.09 50.87 9.93
CA LEU A 422 14.71 49.49 10.26
C LEU A 422 13.60 48.96 9.34
N HIS A 423 12.65 49.82 8.93
CA HIS A 423 11.68 49.49 7.89
C HIS A 423 12.36 49.21 6.55
N ASP A 424 13.30 50.06 6.16
CA ASP A 424 14.04 49.90 4.91
C ASP A 424 14.91 48.61 4.94
N GLN A 425 15.51 48.27 6.09
CA GLN A 425 16.21 47.01 6.30
C GLN A 425 15.29 45.80 6.13
N ALA A 426 14.11 45.81 6.76
CA ALA A 426 13.14 44.72 6.65
C ALA A 426 12.65 44.52 5.21
N ARG A 427 12.31 45.62 4.51
CA ARG A 427 11.92 45.58 3.08
C ARG A 427 13.07 45.14 2.18
N GLY A 428 14.31 45.53 2.50
CA GLY A 428 15.51 45.07 1.79
C GLY A 428 15.74 43.56 1.95
N VAL A 429 15.55 43.02 3.15
CA VAL A 429 15.56 41.57 3.41
C VAL A 429 14.45 40.86 2.63
N GLN A 430 13.22 41.39 2.65
CA GLN A 430 12.09 40.84 1.90
C GLN A 430 12.36 40.82 0.38
N LYS A 431 12.96 41.87 -0.17
CA LYS A 431 13.35 41.93 -1.59
C LYS A 431 14.40 40.88 -1.95
N ARG A 432 15.42 40.69 -1.11
CA ARG A 432 16.45 39.65 -1.28
C ARG A 432 15.83 38.25 -1.20
N LEU A 433 14.95 38.01 -0.22
CA LEU A 433 14.23 36.74 -0.10
C LEU A 433 13.37 36.44 -1.34
N ASN A 434 12.68 37.46 -1.87
CA ASN A 434 11.90 37.30 -3.09
C ASN A 434 12.78 36.98 -4.30
N ALA A 435 13.97 37.59 -4.42
CA ALA A 435 14.93 37.26 -5.47
C ALA A 435 15.39 35.79 -5.39
N ILE A 436 15.67 35.29 -4.18
CA ILE A 436 15.99 33.87 -3.95
C ILE A 436 14.82 32.98 -4.38
N LEU A 437 13.58 33.31 -3.98
CA LEU A 437 12.41 32.56 -4.40
C LEU A 437 12.25 32.55 -5.93
N VAL A 438 12.45 33.68 -6.60
CA VAL A 438 12.39 33.75 -8.07
C VAL A 438 13.47 32.88 -8.72
N ALA A 439 14.70 32.90 -8.21
CA ALA A 439 15.78 32.05 -8.73
C ALA A 439 15.48 30.55 -8.54
N VAL A 440 14.98 30.17 -7.36
CA VAL A 440 14.79 28.76 -7.02
C VAL A 440 13.54 28.15 -7.68
N ARG A 441 12.38 28.82 -7.58
CA ARG A 441 11.08 28.28 -8.09
C ARG A 441 10.51 28.98 -9.31
N GLY A 442 11.23 29.96 -9.86
CA GLY A 442 10.76 30.78 -10.99
C GLY A 442 9.91 31.98 -10.56
N ASP A 443 9.76 32.94 -11.47
CA ASP A 443 8.90 34.12 -11.29
C ASP A 443 7.43 33.78 -11.56
N ARG A 444 6.64 33.65 -10.49
CA ARG A 444 5.21 33.36 -10.60
C ARG A 444 4.42 34.49 -11.27
N SER A 445 4.83 35.75 -11.10
CA SER A 445 4.13 36.90 -11.63
C SER A 445 4.29 37.00 -13.15
N LEU A 446 5.49 36.72 -13.65
CA LEU A 446 5.75 36.65 -15.09
C LEU A 446 5.21 35.36 -15.70
N GLY A 447 5.34 34.23 -15.00
CA GLY A 447 4.78 32.94 -15.44
C GLY A 447 3.26 32.96 -15.61
N ALA A 448 2.53 33.63 -14.70
CA ALA A 448 1.08 33.82 -14.82
C ALA A 448 0.66 34.65 -16.05
N ARG A 449 1.61 35.33 -16.70
CA ARG A 449 1.41 36.15 -17.90
C ARG A 449 2.03 35.53 -19.15
N SER A 450 2.45 34.26 -19.08
CA SER A 450 3.06 33.51 -20.18
C SER A 450 4.29 34.20 -20.78
N VAL A 451 5.02 34.97 -19.96
CA VAL A 451 6.29 35.58 -20.37
C VAL A 451 7.35 34.48 -20.41
N PRO A 452 8.15 34.35 -21.49
CA PRO A 452 9.25 33.40 -21.54
C PRO A 452 10.28 33.68 -20.43
N MET A 453 10.59 32.65 -19.64
CA MET A 453 11.51 32.74 -18.50
C MET A 453 12.60 31.66 -18.61
N PRO A 454 13.80 31.89 -18.04
CA PRO A 454 14.77 30.82 -17.88
C PRO A 454 14.23 29.72 -16.96
N VAL A 455 14.65 28.47 -17.21
CA VAL A 455 14.26 27.30 -16.40
C VAL A 455 14.75 27.47 -14.96
N ALA A 456 13.82 27.40 -14.00
CA ALA A 456 14.11 27.55 -12.59
C ALA A 456 14.95 26.40 -12.03
N ILE A 457 15.67 26.64 -10.94
CA ILE A 457 16.55 25.63 -10.32
C ILE A 457 15.75 24.38 -9.91
N SER A 458 14.59 24.56 -9.26
CA SER A 458 13.74 23.45 -8.84
C SER A 458 13.17 22.68 -10.02
N GLU A 459 12.85 23.37 -11.12
CA GLU A 459 12.28 22.76 -12.31
C GLU A 459 13.29 21.81 -12.96
N ARG A 460 14.56 22.19 -13.07
CA ARG A 460 15.63 21.30 -13.57
C ARG A 460 15.69 19.98 -12.80
N ALA A 461 15.72 20.05 -11.47
CA ALA A 461 15.79 18.86 -10.62
C ALA A 461 14.50 18.01 -10.69
N ASN A 462 13.33 18.66 -10.77
CA ASN A 462 12.05 17.96 -10.82
C ASN A 462 11.80 17.30 -12.18
N THR A 463 12.15 17.94 -13.29
CA THR A 463 12.04 17.36 -14.64
C THR A 463 12.86 16.07 -14.75
N ILE A 464 14.11 16.07 -14.29
CA ILE A 464 14.95 14.86 -14.25
C ILE A 464 14.26 13.76 -13.43
N SER A 465 13.74 14.09 -12.24
CA SER A 465 13.05 13.09 -11.42
C SER A 465 11.78 12.55 -12.07
N ASN A 466 11.02 13.39 -12.77
CA ASN A 466 9.78 12.98 -13.44
C ASN A 466 10.07 12.01 -14.58
N GLU A 467 11.10 12.28 -15.38
CA GLU A 467 11.54 11.41 -16.46
C GLU A 467 12.09 10.08 -15.92
N LEU A 468 12.98 10.12 -14.92
CA LEU A 468 13.55 8.92 -14.31
C LEU A 468 12.54 8.12 -13.46
N ASN A 469 11.41 8.69 -13.07
CA ASN A 469 10.34 7.95 -12.40
C ASN A 469 9.46 7.16 -13.38
N ARG A 470 9.58 7.44 -14.68
CA ARG A 470 8.85 6.78 -15.78
C ARG A 470 9.74 5.86 -16.62
N SER A 471 10.97 5.63 -16.19
CA SER A 471 11.95 4.80 -16.90
C SER A 471 12.86 4.08 -15.91
N LEU A 472 13.30 2.87 -16.28
CA LEU A 472 14.34 2.14 -15.56
C LEU A 472 15.71 2.22 -16.27
N ALA A 473 15.83 3.08 -17.29
CA ALA A 473 17.07 3.29 -18.02
C ALA A 473 18.11 4.08 -17.19
N ARG A 474 19.37 3.99 -17.62
CA ARG A 474 20.44 4.83 -17.12
C ARG A 474 20.16 6.33 -17.33
N PRO A 475 20.66 7.22 -16.45
CA PRO A 475 20.60 8.65 -16.67
C PRO A 475 21.29 9.05 -17.97
N THR A 476 20.73 10.03 -18.66
CA THR A 476 21.29 10.59 -19.90
C THR A 476 22.38 11.61 -19.61
N ALA A 477 23.19 11.95 -20.62
CA ALA A 477 24.16 13.05 -20.51
C ALA A 477 23.46 14.39 -20.17
N THR A 478 22.26 14.62 -20.72
CA THR A 478 21.45 15.79 -20.40
C THR A 478 21.03 15.81 -18.93
N HIS A 479 20.66 14.67 -18.34
CA HIS A 479 20.34 14.59 -16.91
C HIS A 479 21.52 15.00 -16.04
N GLU A 480 22.72 14.50 -16.35
CA GLU A 480 23.95 14.86 -15.63
C GLU A 480 24.27 16.36 -15.75
N GLN A 481 24.16 16.92 -16.96
CA GLN A 481 24.37 18.36 -17.17
C GLN A 481 23.36 19.22 -16.42
N GLN A 482 22.07 18.89 -16.47
CA GLN A 482 21.01 19.63 -15.77
C GLN A 482 21.15 19.55 -14.25
N TYR A 483 21.56 18.38 -13.73
CA TYR A 483 21.89 18.21 -12.32
C TYR A 483 23.05 19.13 -11.90
N GLN A 484 24.13 19.15 -12.67
CA GLN A 484 25.30 19.98 -12.38
C GLN A 484 24.94 21.48 -12.38
N ILE A 485 24.20 21.94 -13.39
CA ILE A 485 23.71 23.33 -13.47
C ILE A 485 22.84 23.67 -12.26
N ALA A 486 21.89 22.80 -11.90
CA ALA A 486 21.01 23.04 -10.76
C ALA A 486 21.79 23.14 -9.46
N MET A 487 22.78 22.27 -9.26
CA MET A 487 23.65 22.29 -8.08
C MET A 487 24.47 23.58 -7.99
N GLU A 488 25.11 24.00 -9.08
CA GLU A 488 25.94 25.22 -9.14
C GLU A 488 25.11 26.48 -8.91
N LEU A 489 23.93 26.58 -9.52
CA LEU A 489 23.03 27.71 -9.33
C LEU A 489 22.41 27.76 -7.93
N PHE A 490 22.17 26.59 -7.31
CA PHE A 490 21.53 26.53 -6.00
C PHE A 490 22.48 26.88 -4.85
N ALA A 491 23.76 26.58 -4.98
CA ALA A 491 24.75 26.82 -3.92
C ALA A 491 24.76 28.28 -3.39
N PRO A 492 24.84 29.34 -4.23
CA PRO A 492 24.80 30.72 -3.74
C PRO A 492 23.44 31.11 -3.14
N GLU A 493 22.34 30.64 -3.72
CA GLU A 493 20.98 30.94 -3.22
C GLU A 493 20.75 30.34 -1.82
N ARG A 494 21.23 29.10 -1.60
CA ARG A 494 21.18 28.46 -0.28
C ARG A 494 22.02 29.22 0.75
N ALA A 495 23.21 29.69 0.37
CA ALA A 495 24.06 30.48 1.26
C ALA A 495 23.42 31.84 1.59
N ALA A 496 22.82 32.51 0.60
CA ALA A 496 22.10 33.76 0.80
C ALA A 496 20.87 33.58 1.70
N LEU A 497 20.09 32.51 1.50
CA LEU A 497 18.94 32.20 2.37
C LEU A 497 19.38 31.95 3.81
N ARG A 498 20.46 31.19 4.01
CA ARG A 498 21.01 30.94 5.34
C ARG A 498 21.41 32.25 6.03
N GLN A 499 22.12 33.13 5.32
CA GLN A 499 22.49 34.45 5.85
C GLN A 499 21.26 35.27 6.28
N LEU A 500 20.21 35.29 5.44
CA LEU A 500 18.97 36.01 5.75
C LEU A 500 18.30 35.48 7.02
N VAL A 501 18.16 34.16 7.12
CA VAL A 501 17.41 33.50 8.20
C VAL A 501 18.21 33.48 9.51
N ASP A 502 19.50 33.18 9.46
CA ASP A 502 20.31 32.99 10.66
C ASP A 502 20.84 34.32 11.24
N THR A 503 20.94 35.36 10.40
CA THR A 503 21.55 36.65 10.80
C THR A 503 20.62 37.84 10.64
N ASP A 504 20.12 38.08 9.42
CA ASP A 504 19.47 39.34 9.10
C ASP A 504 18.08 39.47 9.75
N VAL A 505 17.26 38.41 9.71
CA VAL A 505 15.94 38.38 10.36
C VAL A 505 16.08 38.47 11.89
N PRO A 506 16.91 37.66 12.57
CA PRO A 506 17.13 37.79 14.01
C PRO A 506 17.71 39.15 14.43
N ALA A 507 18.48 39.83 13.57
CA ALA A 507 18.94 41.19 13.86
C ALA A 507 17.78 42.20 13.92
N ILE A 508 16.81 42.11 13.01
CA ILE A 508 15.61 42.94 13.02
C ILE A 508 14.72 42.60 14.23
N GLU A 509 14.54 41.31 14.52
CA GLU A 509 13.73 40.85 15.67
C GLU A 509 14.31 41.33 17.01
N ARG A 510 15.64 41.36 17.15
CA ARG A 510 16.30 41.93 18.35
C ARG A 510 16.03 43.42 18.52
N GLU A 511 15.88 44.16 17.44
CA GLU A 511 15.55 45.59 17.52
C GLU A 511 14.05 45.79 17.82
N LEU A 512 13.17 44.96 17.24
CA LEU A 512 11.76 44.89 17.62
C LEU A 512 11.57 44.61 19.11
N ASP A 513 12.37 43.71 19.69
CA ASP A 513 12.39 43.46 21.14
C ASP A 513 12.73 44.73 21.93
N ARG A 514 13.78 45.47 21.52
CA ARG A 514 14.20 46.70 22.21
C ARG A 514 13.16 47.80 22.14
N LEU A 515 12.41 47.86 21.04
CA LEU A 515 11.36 48.85 20.80
C LEU A 515 10.02 48.47 21.45
N GLY A 516 9.91 47.28 22.05
CA GLY A 516 8.65 46.80 22.63
C GLY A 516 7.57 46.55 21.58
N ALA A 517 7.97 46.23 20.34
CA ALA A 517 7.04 46.01 19.23
C ALA A 517 6.19 44.74 19.43
N PRO A 518 4.96 44.69 18.85
CA PRO A 518 4.09 43.52 18.90
C PRO A 518 4.79 42.21 18.50
N TYR A 519 4.29 41.09 19.03
CA TYR A 519 4.83 39.76 18.72
C TYR A 519 4.71 39.43 17.22
N THR A 520 5.71 38.74 16.70
CA THR A 520 5.77 38.24 15.32
C THR A 520 6.05 36.74 15.32
N PRO A 521 5.48 35.94 14.39
CA PRO A 521 5.69 34.50 14.35
C PRO A 521 7.17 34.10 14.34
N GLY A 522 7.53 33.07 15.10
CA GLY A 522 8.89 32.52 15.20
C GLY A 522 9.87 33.32 16.08
N ARG A 523 9.47 34.51 16.55
CA ARG A 523 10.21 35.25 17.58
C ARG A 523 9.95 34.59 18.94
N ILE A 524 10.96 34.37 19.76
CA ILE A 524 10.76 33.83 21.12
C ILE A 524 10.33 34.99 22.02
N PRO A 525 9.17 34.93 22.71
CA PRO A 525 8.78 35.96 23.67
C PRO A 525 9.83 36.10 24.77
N ARG A 526 10.30 37.32 25.03
CA ARG A 526 11.16 37.60 26.18
C ARG A 526 10.34 37.78 27.45
N ASP A 527 10.92 37.38 28.57
CA ASP A 527 10.31 37.50 29.88
C ASP A 527 9.95 38.97 30.16
N SER A 528 8.66 39.26 30.26
CA SER A 528 8.14 40.62 30.41
C SER A 528 8.65 41.28 31.69
N ALA A 529 8.94 40.49 32.73
CA ALA A 529 9.53 40.98 33.98
C ALA A 529 10.93 41.59 33.81
N ALA A 530 11.75 41.07 32.89
CA ALA A 530 13.11 41.56 32.63
C ALA A 530 13.10 42.92 31.89
N LEU A 531 12.09 43.16 31.05
CA LEU A 531 11.93 44.43 30.33
C LEU A 531 11.58 45.58 31.28
N PHE A 532 10.66 45.37 32.22
CA PHE A 532 10.25 46.39 33.21
C PHE A 532 11.37 46.80 34.17
N SER A 533 12.27 45.89 34.56
CA SER A 533 13.38 46.20 35.48
C SER A 533 14.38 47.20 34.86
N SER A 534 14.64 47.10 33.55
CA SER A 534 15.54 48.01 32.84
C SER A 534 14.96 49.42 32.65
N THR A 535 13.64 49.52 32.49
CA THR A 535 12.92 50.79 32.31
C THR A 535 12.80 51.54 33.64
N LEU A 536 12.55 50.83 34.75
CA LEU A 536 12.57 51.39 36.11
C LEU A 536 13.97 51.87 36.52
N ALA A 537 15.04 51.14 36.15
CA ALA A 537 16.41 51.58 36.39
C ALA A 537 16.77 52.87 35.62
N ARG A 538 16.27 53.04 34.39
CA ARG A 538 16.45 54.28 33.61
C ARG A 538 15.60 55.45 34.12
N ALA A 539 14.39 55.21 34.59
CA ALA A 539 13.55 56.23 35.22
C ALA A 539 14.15 56.71 36.55
N ALA A 540 14.71 55.80 37.35
CA ALA A 540 15.42 56.14 38.60
C ALA A 540 16.69 56.98 38.34
N ALA A 541 17.44 56.70 37.27
CA ALA A 541 18.61 57.51 36.90
C ALA A 541 18.28 58.92 36.41
N PHE A 542 17.07 59.15 35.86
CA PHE A 542 16.60 60.47 35.46
C PHE A 542 16.11 61.30 36.66
N SER A 543 15.56 60.65 37.69
CA SER A 543 15.13 61.32 38.93
C SER A 543 16.27 61.72 39.88
N ILE A 544 17.50 61.25 39.66
CA ILE A 544 18.70 61.60 40.46
C ILE A 544 19.48 62.78 39.85
N ARG A 545 19.03 63.33 38.71
CA ARG A 545 19.63 64.51 38.04
C ARG A 545 18.73 65.75 37.97
N GLN A 546 17.69 65.85 38.81
CA GLN A 546 16.95 67.09 39.04
C GLN A 546 17.24 67.66 40.42
#